data_AF-A0A840QMI9-F1
#
_entry.id   AF-A0A840QMI9-F1
#
_cell.length_a   1.000
_cell.length_b   1.000
_cell.length_c   1.000
_cell.angle_alpha   90.00
_cell.angle_beta   90.00
_cell.angle_gamma   90.00
#
_symmetry.space_group_name_H-M   'P 1'
#
loop_
_entity.id
_entity.type
_entity.pdbx_description
1 polymer ?
#
loop_
_entity_poly.entity_id
_entity_poly.type
_entity_poly.pdbx_seq_one_letter_code
_entity_poly.pdbx_strand_id
1 'polypeptide(L)'
;MIYDQLYQANHVVDVATITKLTRNTLMIAVVPIVSYYYLKSKGGEERVQTKKWYQLIPLFVVGFLIMAGVRTIGDSGMENTQTAFGLFSPEQWKFVTESLNTFGSTYLLGIAMADVGLSTNLKLFKNHGLKPFCIGMIAAVTVTLVSLVMVYLLGGMIKY
;
A
#
# COMPACT_ATOMS: atom_id res chain seq x y z
N MET A 1 11.61 -15.55 -6.65
CA MET A 1 12.65 -16.15 -7.52
C MET A 1 13.16 -17.49 -7.01
N ILE A 2 13.92 -17.61 -5.90
CA ILE A 2 14.37 -18.94 -5.40
C ILE A 2 13.22 -19.75 -4.75
N TYR A 3 12.29 -19.08 -4.06
CA TYR A 3 11.12 -19.72 -3.44
C TYR A 3 10.00 -20.06 -4.45
N ASP A 4 9.96 -19.38 -5.62
CA ASP A 4 9.00 -19.64 -6.71
C ASP A 4 9.25 -20.97 -7.41
N GLN A 5 10.52 -21.36 -7.57
CA GLN A 5 10.89 -22.55 -8.33
C GLN A 5 10.69 -23.85 -7.54
N LEU A 6 10.59 -23.80 -6.20
CA LEU A 6 10.56 -25.00 -5.35
C LEU A 6 9.18 -25.36 -4.77
N TYR A 7 8.26 -24.40 -4.61
CA TYR A 7 7.04 -24.61 -3.80
C TYR A 7 5.68 -24.26 -4.46
N GLN A 8 5.62 -23.85 -5.74
CA GLN A 8 4.38 -23.33 -6.36
C GLN A 8 3.68 -22.24 -5.49
N ALA A 9 4.47 -21.32 -4.92
CA ALA A 9 4.05 -20.42 -3.85
C ALA A 9 3.41 -19.09 -4.31
N ASN A 10 2.73 -19.04 -5.47
CA ASN A 10 1.99 -17.84 -5.91
C ASN A 10 1.07 -17.31 -4.80
N HIS A 11 0.41 -18.25 -4.13
CA HIS A 11 -0.53 -17.96 -3.06
C HIS A 11 0.10 -17.22 -1.85
N VAL A 12 1.35 -17.53 -1.46
CA VAL A 12 2.01 -16.85 -0.34
C VAL A 12 2.38 -15.41 -0.72
N VAL A 13 2.83 -15.22 -1.96
CA VAL A 13 3.14 -13.89 -2.50
C VAL A 13 1.87 -13.04 -2.63
N ASP A 14 0.76 -13.65 -3.06
CA ASP A 14 -0.55 -13.00 -3.17
C ASP A 14 -1.08 -12.58 -1.79
N VAL A 15 -1.09 -13.49 -0.81
CA VAL A 15 -1.48 -13.17 0.57
C VAL A 15 -0.59 -12.09 1.18
N ALA A 16 0.72 -12.16 0.95
CA ALA A 16 1.65 -11.12 1.41
C ALA A 16 1.37 -9.76 0.74
N THR A 17 0.99 -9.76 -0.53
CA THR A 17 0.65 -8.56 -1.28
C THR A 17 -0.67 -7.97 -0.80
N ILE A 18 -1.72 -8.78 -0.65
CA ILE A 18 -3.01 -8.36 -0.09
C ILE A 18 -2.83 -7.78 1.32
N THR A 19 -2.02 -8.42 2.16
CA THR A 19 -1.72 -7.92 3.52
C THR A 19 -1.01 -6.57 3.48
N LYS A 20 0.01 -6.41 2.62
CA LYS A 20 0.74 -5.14 2.44
C LYS A 20 -0.19 -4.03 1.92
N LEU A 21 -1.07 -4.34 0.97
CA LEU A 21 -2.01 -3.38 0.38
C LEU A 21 -3.12 -2.99 1.35
N THR A 22 -3.65 -3.94 2.13
CA THR A 22 -4.67 -3.68 3.15
C THR A 22 -4.15 -2.68 4.17
N ARG A 23 -2.92 -2.85 4.66
CA ARG A 23 -2.26 -1.89 5.56
C ARG A 23 -2.15 -0.49 4.93
N ASN A 24 -1.73 -0.41 3.67
CA ASN A 24 -1.63 0.87 2.97
C ASN A 24 -3.00 1.52 2.76
N THR A 25 -4.04 0.73 2.51
CA THR A 25 -5.42 1.22 2.32
C THR A 25 -5.98 1.76 3.62
N LEU A 26 -5.76 1.08 4.75
CA LEU A 26 -6.21 1.54 6.08
C LEU A 26 -5.66 2.93 6.47
N MET A 27 -4.56 3.38 5.86
CA MET A 27 -4.05 4.75 6.05
C MET A 27 -5.07 5.83 5.66
N ILE A 28 -6.01 5.55 4.76
CA ILE A 28 -7.09 6.50 4.41
C ILE A 28 -7.93 6.90 5.63
N ALA A 29 -8.14 5.97 6.56
CA ALA A 29 -8.89 6.20 7.79
C ALA A 29 -7.96 6.59 8.93
N VAL A 30 -6.84 5.87 9.09
CA VAL A 30 -5.92 6.06 10.22
C VAL A 30 -5.26 7.44 10.19
N VAL A 31 -4.82 7.96 9.03
CA VAL A 31 -4.09 9.24 8.96
C VAL A 31 -4.97 10.43 9.37
N PRO A 32 -6.22 10.58 8.87
CA PRO A 32 -7.11 11.64 9.36
C PRO A 32 -7.42 11.52 10.85
N ILE A 33 -7.66 10.30 11.34
CA ILE A 33 -7.98 10.04 12.76
C ILE A 33 -6.80 10.47 13.66
N VAL A 34 -5.60 9.98 13.37
CA VAL A 34 -4.40 10.33 14.15
C VAL A 34 -4.09 11.82 14.05
N SER A 35 -4.25 12.42 12.86
CA SER A 35 -4.05 13.87 12.66
C SER A 35 -5.03 14.69 13.51
N TYR A 36 -6.29 14.28 13.57
CA TYR A 36 -7.32 14.91 14.40
C TYR A 36 -6.99 14.81 15.89
N TYR A 37 -6.60 13.62 16.38
CA TYR A 37 -6.19 13.44 17.77
C TYR A 37 -4.92 14.21 18.11
N TYR A 38 -3.95 14.29 17.20
CA TYR A 38 -2.72 15.05 17.38
C TYR A 38 -2.99 16.56 17.49
N LEU A 39 -3.83 17.10 16.59
CA LEU A 39 -4.25 18.51 16.63
C LEU A 39 -5.05 18.84 17.90
N LYS A 40 -5.91 17.93 18.35
CA LYS A 40 -6.67 18.08 19.60
C LYS A 40 -5.75 18.05 20.83
N SER A 41 -4.72 17.20 20.83
CA SER A 41 -3.77 17.07 21.96
C SER A 41 -2.78 18.24 22.07
N LYS A 42 -2.51 18.96 20.98
CA LYS A 42 -1.66 20.17 20.94
C LYS A 42 -2.44 21.49 21.03
N GLY A 43 -3.65 21.46 21.60
CA GLY A 43 -4.51 22.64 21.71
C GLY A 43 -3.78 23.82 22.37
N GLY A 44 -3.48 24.87 21.60
CA GLY A 44 -3.10 26.17 22.16
C GLY A 44 -2.25 27.11 21.32
N GLU A 45 -1.32 26.63 20.50
CA GLU A 45 -0.31 27.54 19.91
C GLU A 45 -0.12 27.28 18.41
N GLU A 46 -1.09 27.78 17.66
CA GLU A 46 -0.97 28.43 16.34
C GLU A 46 -2.32 28.30 15.67
N ARG A 47 -2.85 29.42 15.17
CA ARG A 47 -4.01 29.46 14.28
C ARG A 47 -3.62 28.80 12.96
N VAL A 48 -3.55 27.47 12.96
CA VAL A 48 -3.43 26.67 11.75
C VAL A 48 -4.73 26.88 11.01
N GLN A 49 -4.70 27.68 9.94
CA GLN A 49 -5.71 27.68 8.88
C GLN A 49 -6.19 26.24 8.73
N THR A 50 -7.47 25.99 9.04
CA THR A 50 -8.04 24.65 9.12
C THR A 50 -7.68 23.88 7.85
N LYS A 51 -6.62 23.07 7.90
CA LYS A 51 -6.24 22.24 6.75
C LYS A 51 -7.46 21.39 6.44
N LYS A 52 -7.97 21.51 5.21
CA LYS A 52 -9.18 20.81 4.80
C LYS A 52 -8.95 19.32 5.02
N TRP A 53 -9.95 18.62 5.55
CA TRP A 53 -9.83 17.20 5.91
C TRP A 53 -9.31 16.31 4.76
N TYR A 54 -9.63 16.65 3.51
CA TYR A 54 -9.12 15.99 2.31
C TYR A 54 -7.59 16.09 2.13
N GLN A 55 -6.95 17.12 2.67
CA GLN A 55 -5.48 17.27 2.62
C GLN A 55 -4.77 16.35 3.63
N LEU A 56 -5.50 15.74 4.57
CA LEU A 56 -4.97 14.75 5.50
C LEU A 56 -4.91 13.36 4.89
N ILE A 57 -5.64 13.14 3.78
CA ILE A 57 -5.66 11.86 3.10
C ILE A 57 -4.43 11.77 2.18
N PRO A 58 -3.60 10.72 2.29
CA PRO A 58 -2.49 10.53 1.38
C PRO A 58 -3.00 10.31 -0.05
N LEU A 59 -2.58 11.19 -0.98
CA LEU A 59 -3.02 11.16 -2.37
C LEU A 59 -2.75 9.81 -3.06
N PHE A 60 -1.67 9.12 -2.66
CA PHE A 60 -1.34 7.81 -3.22
C PHE A 60 -2.42 6.75 -2.95
N VAL A 61 -3.11 6.82 -1.79
CA VAL A 61 -4.17 5.86 -1.43
C VAL A 61 -5.42 6.10 -2.28
N VAL A 62 -5.75 7.37 -2.53
CA VAL A 62 -6.87 7.74 -3.41
C VAL A 62 -6.61 7.26 -4.84
N GLY A 63 -5.40 7.51 -5.36
CA GLY A 63 -4.99 7.01 -6.68
C GLY A 63 -5.05 5.49 -6.78
N PHE A 64 -4.58 4.78 -5.76
CA PHE A 64 -4.68 3.32 -5.68
C PHE A 64 -6.14 2.83 -5.72
N LEU A 65 -7.04 3.42 -4.93
CA LEU A 65 -8.46 3.03 -4.90
C LEU A 65 -9.16 3.28 -6.24
N ILE A 66 -8.87 4.40 -6.90
CA ILE A 66 -9.41 4.69 -8.24
C ILE A 66 -8.94 3.63 -9.24
N MET A 67 -7.64 3.30 -9.25
CA MET A 67 -7.09 2.28 -10.15
C MET A 67 -7.63 0.88 -9.85
N ALA A 68 -7.81 0.53 -8.57
CA ALA A 68 -8.47 -0.72 -8.18
C ALA A 68 -9.91 -0.77 -8.68
N GLY A 69 -10.66 0.33 -8.56
CA GLY A 69 -12.02 0.44 -9.11
C GLY A 69 -12.05 0.29 -10.63
N VAL A 70 -11.14 0.95 -11.36
CA VAL A 70 -10.99 0.80 -12.82
C VAL A 70 -10.71 -0.66 -13.18
N ARG A 71 -9.81 -1.33 -12.45
CA ARG A 71 -9.52 -2.76 -12.66
C ARG A 71 -10.76 -3.62 -12.43
N THR A 72 -11.46 -3.44 -11.30
CA THR A 72 -12.67 -4.20 -10.97
C THR A 72 -13.79 -4.01 -11.98
N ILE A 73 -14.06 -2.77 -12.43
CA ILE A 73 -15.08 -2.49 -13.44
C ILE A 73 -14.71 -3.12 -14.79
N GLY A 74 -13.44 -3.00 -15.20
CA GLY A 74 -12.95 -3.61 -16.43
C GLY A 74 -13.11 -5.13 -16.43
N ASP A 75 -12.70 -5.79 -15.34
CA ASP A 75 -12.81 -7.24 -15.18
C ASP A 75 -14.28 -7.69 -15.09
N SER A 76 -15.14 -6.96 -14.37
CA SER A 76 -16.59 -7.25 -14.30
C SER A 76 -17.30 -7.07 -15.65
N GLY A 77 -16.84 -6.13 -16.48
CA GLY A 77 -17.33 -5.95 -17.84
C GLY A 77 -17.03 -7.15 -18.75
N MET A 78 -15.88 -7.81 -18.55
CA MET A 78 -15.53 -9.03 -19.29
C MET A 78 -16.44 -10.20 -18.96
N GLU A 79 -16.81 -10.38 -17.68
CA GLU A 79 -17.68 -11.47 -17.26
C GLU A 79 -19.12 -11.30 -17.78
N ASN A 80 -19.63 -10.07 -17.78
CA ASN A 80 -21.04 -9.81 -18.11
C ASN A 80 -21.30 -9.49 -19.59
N THR A 81 -20.38 -8.78 -20.27
CA THR A 81 -20.59 -8.25 -21.63
C THR A 81 -19.55 -8.77 -22.64
N GLN A 82 -18.69 -9.72 -22.21
CA GLN A 82 -17.55 -10.24 -22.99
C GLN A 82 -16.58 -9.17 -23.52
N THR A 83 -16.69 -7.94 -23.05
CA THR A 83 -15.89 -6.79 -23.46
C THR A 83 -15.61 -5.89 -22.26
N ALA A 84 -14.34 -5.55 -22.01
CA ALA A 84 -13.99 -4.63 -20.94
C ALA A 84 -14.34 -3.20 -21.38
N PHE A 85 -15.07 -2.47 -20.53
CA PHE A 85 -15.59 -1.11 -20.81
C PHE A 85 -16.39 -0.97 -22.12
N GLY A 86 -16.85 -2.08 -22.71
CA GLY A 86 -17.53 -2.10 -24.02
C GLY A 86 -16.62 -1.82 -25.23
N LEU A 87 -15.30 -1.72 -25.04
CA LEU A 87 -14.34 -1.32 -26.09
C LEU A 87 -13.21 -2.33 -26.29
N PHE A 88 -12.79 -3.04 -25.24
CA PHE A 88 -11.66 -3.96 -25.31
C PHE A 88 -12.11 -5.41 -25.35
N SER A 89 -11.52 -6.19 -26.27
CA SER A 89 -11.68 -7.64 -26.24
C SER A 89 -10.98 -8.24 -25.02
N PRO A 90 -11.34 -9.47 -24.59
CA PRO A 90 -10.71 -10.14 -23.46
C PRO A 90 -9.18 -10.21 -23.57
N GLU A 91 -8.68 -10.47 -24.77
CA GLU A 91 -7.26 -10.58 -25.08
C GLU A 91 -6.54 -9.23 -24.96
N GLN A 92 -7.16 -8.16 -25.47
CA GLN A 92 -6.61 -6.80 -25.41
C GLN A 92 -6.55 -6.29 -23.98
N TRP A 93 -7.61 -6.52 -23.20
CA TRP A 93 -7.64 -6.11 -21.80
C TRP A 93 -6.60 -6.85 -20.96
N LYS A 94 -6.45 -8.16 -21.19
CA LYS A 94 -5.39 -8.96 -20.55
C LYS A 94 -4.01 -8.44 -20.91
N PHE A 95 -3.75 -8.19 -22.19
CA PHE A 95 -2.47 -7.64 -22.66
C PHE A 95 -2.14 -6.27 -22.03
N VAL A 96 -3.12 -5.36 -21.99
CA VAL A 96 -2.96 -4.03 -21.38
C VAL A 96 -2.64 -4.14 -19.90
N THR A 97 -3.38 -4.97 -19.17
CA THR A 97 -3.22 -5.10 -17.72
C THR A 97 -1.95 -5.83 -17.31
N GLU A 98 -1.52 -6.85 -18.06
CA GLU A 98 -0.22 -7.52 -17.86
C GLU A 98 0.95 -6.59 -18.19
N SER A 99 0.86 -5.82 -19.27
CA SER A 99 1.88 -4.83 -19.65
C SER A 99 2.02 -3.74 -18.59
N LEU A 100 0.90 -3.19 -18.12
CA LEU A 100 0.86 -2.20 -17.04
C LEU A 100 1.38 -2.77 -15.73
N ASN A 101 1.02 -4.01 -15.38
CA ASN A 101 1.49 -4.63 -14.16
C ASN A 101 3.01 -4.83 -14.20
N THR A 102 3.55 -5.37 -15.30
CA THR A 102 4.99 -5.60 -15.46
C THR A 102 5.75 -4.28 -15.44
N PHE A 103 5.30 -3.30 -16.21
CA PHE A 103 5.91 -1.98 -16.29
C PHE A 103 5.87 -1.26 -14.93
N GLY A 104 4.71 -1.26 -14.28
CA GLY A 104 4.47 -0.56 -13.03
C GLY A 104 5.17 -1.19 -11.82
N SER A 105 5.02 -2.50 -11.63
CA SER A 105 5.58 -3.21 -10.48
C SER A 105 7.11 -3.31 -10.52
N THR A 106 7.69 -3.44 -11.71
CA THR A 106 9.13 -3.67 -11.86
C THR A 106 9.87 -2.34 -12.00
N TYR A 107 9.46 -1.50 -12.95
CA TYR A 107 10.22 -0.30 -13.29
C TYR A 107 9.78 0.90 -12.47
N LEU A 108 8.49 1.25 -12.47
CA LEU A 108 8.02 2.45 -11.76
C LEU A 108 8.22 2.34 -10.25
N LEU A 109 7.86 1.21 -9.64
CA LEU A 109 8.07 0.99 -8.21
C LEU A 109 9.56 0.97 -7.85
N GLY A 110 10.40 0.32 -8.68
CA GLY A 110 11.84 0.26 -8.47
C GLY A 110 12.49 1.65 -8.51
N ILE A 111 12.13 2.46 -9.52
CA ILE A 111 12.62 3.85 -9.65
C ILE A 111 12.13 4.70 -8.47
N ALA A 112 10.87 4.57 -8.05
CA ALA A 112 10.34 5.30 -6.90
C ALA A 112 11.08 4.93 -5.59
N MET A 113 11.40 3.65 -5.38
CA MET A 113 12.17 3.23 -4.20
C MET A 113 13.63 3.72 -4.26
N ALA A 114 14.23 3.78 -5.44
CA ALA A 114 15.56 4.36 -5.63
C ALA A 114 15.57 5.86 -5.33
N ASP A 115 14.57 6.60 -5.78
CA ASP A 115 14.40 8.03 -5.50
C ASP A 115 14.20 8.31 -4.01
N VAL A 116 13.37 7.52 -3.30
CA VAL A 116 13.22 7.62 -1.84
C VAL A 116 14.55 7.37 -1.12
N GLY A 117 15.34 6.41 -1.61
CA GLY A 117 16.69 6.16 -1.11
C GLY A 117 17.65 7.34 -1.33
N LEU A 118 17.67 7.91 -2.55
CA LEU A 118 18.50 9.06 -2.92
C LEU A 118 18.11 10.35 -2.17
N SER A 119 16.81 10.55 -1.95
CA SER A 119 16.27 11.68 -1.18
C SER A 119 16.57 11.59 0.31
N THR A 120 17.00 10.43 0.80
CA THR A 120 17.33 10.24 2.23
C THR A 120 18.67 10.88 2.57
N ASN A 121 18.62 12.00 3.30
CA ASN A 121 19.82 12.67 3.78
C ASN A 121 20.43 11.92 4.98
N LEU A 122 21.46 11.11 4.73
CA LEU A 122 22.20 10.37 5.76
C LEU A 122 22.88 11.27 6.81
N LYS A 123 23.11 12.56 6.51
CA LYS A 123 23.67 13.51 7.49
C LYS A 123 22.67 13.86 8.59
N LEU A 124 21.35 13.83 8.30
CA LEU A 124 20.31 13.98 9.34
C LEU A 124 20.38 12.83 10.35
N PHE A 125 20.66 11.62 9.87
CA PHE A 125 20.88 10.44 10.73
C PHE A 125 22.09 10.61 11.64
N LYS A 126 23.18 11.21 11.14
CA LYS A 126 24.39 11.45 11.94
C LYS A 126 24.14 12.38 13.14
N ASN A 127 23.31 13.41 12.97
CA ASN A 127 23.03 14.37 14.05
C ASN A 127 22.02 13.84 15.10
N HIS A 128 21.11 12.94 14.72
CA HIS A 128 20.14 12.34 15.64
C HIS A 128 20.61 10.99 16.25
N GLY A 129 21.76 10.47 15.80
CA GLY A 129 22.36 9.23 16.29
C GLY A 129 21.57 7.98 15.92
N LEU A 130 21.85 6.85 16.59
CA LEU A 130 21.17 5.56 16.34
C LEU A 130 19.74 5.50 16.92
N LYS A 131 19.31 6.50 17.71
CA LYS A 131 18.01 6.49 18.39
C LYS A 131 16.81 6.34 17.44
N PRO A 132 16.69 7.11 16.33
CA PRO A 132 15.59 6.95 15.40
C PRO A 132 15.57 5.57 14.73
N PHE A 133 16.76 5.00 14.48
CA PHE A 133 16.89 3.65 13.92
C PHE A 133 16.32 2.60 14.87
N CYS A 134 16.72 2.61 16.15
CA CYS A 134 16.24 1.67 17.14
C CYS A 134 14.72 1.78 17.35
N ILE A 135 14.18 3.00 17.39
CA ILE A 135 12.72 3.22 17.48
C ILE A 135 12.01 2.63 16.26
N GLY A 136 12.54 2.87 15.05
CA GLY A 136 12.01 2.28 13.82
C GLY A 136 12.06 0.74 13.83
N MET A 137 13.15 0.16 14.33
CA MET A 137 13.30 -1.29 14.44
C MET A 137 12.32 -1.89 15.45
N ILE A 138 12.18 -1.29 16.64
CA ILE A 138 11.21 -1.73 17.64
C ILE A 138 9.79 -1.64 17.09
N ALA A 139 9.45 -0.54 16.41
CA ALA A 139 8.15 -0.38 15.77
C ALA A 139 7.91 -1.46 14.69
N ALA A 140 8.90 -1.73 13.84
CA ALA A 140 8.81 -2.75 12.80
C ALA A 140 8.62 -4.17 13.37
N VAL A 141 9.36 -4.52 14.42
CA VAL A 141 9.22 -5.81 15.12
C VAL A 141 7.84 -5.91 15.76
N THR A 142 7.39 -4.85 16.44
CA THR A 142 6.07 -4.83 17.09
C THR A 142 4.95 -5.01 16.07
N VAL A 143 4.98 -4.28 14.95
CA VAL A 143 3.99 -4.42 13.87
C VAL A 143 4.03 -5.81 13.25
N THR A 144 5.23 -6.38 13.07
CA THR A 144 5.39 -7.75 12.53
C THR A 144 4.79 -8.79 13.46
N LEU A 145 5.06 -8.71 14.77
CA LEU A 145 4.50 -9.61 15.77
C LEU A 145 2.97 -9.51 15.83
N VAL A 146 2.42 -8.29 15.90
CA VAL A 146 0.97 -8.08 15.91
C VAL A 146 0.33 -8.64 14.62
N SER A 147 0.96 -8.42 13.46
CA SER A 147 0.46 -8.94 12.19
C SER A 147 0.49 -10.47 12.15
N LEU A 148 1.58 -11.09 12.62
CA LEU A 148 1.71 -12.56 12.68
C LEU A 148 0.68 -13.17 13.64
N VAL A 149 0.49 -12.58 14.81
CA VAL A 149 -0.53 -13.03 15.78
C VAL A 149 -1.92 -12.94 15.15
N MET A 150 -2.24 -11.85 14.47
CA MET A 150 -3.52 -11.71 13.78
C MET A 150 -3.70 -12.73 12.65
N VAL A 151 -2.67 -12.96 11.83
CA VAL A 151 -2.71 -13.98 10.77
C VAL A 151 -2.85 -15.38 11.37
N TYR A 152 -2.22 -15.67 12.51
CA TYR A 152 -2.36 -16.97 13.16
C TYR A 152 -3.77 -17.17 13.73
N LEU A 153 -4.34 -16.15 14.37
CA LEU A 153 -5.68 -16.23 14.98
C LEU A 153 -6.81 -16.23 13.93
N LEU A 154 -6.72 -15.36 12.92
CA LEU A 154 -7.79 -15.17 11.93
C LEU A 154 -7.55 -15.96 10.63
N GLY A 155 -6.32 -16.38 10.35
CA GLY A 155 -5.98 -17.11 9.12
C GLY A 155 -6.70 -18.44 9.00
N GLY A 156 -6.99 -19.10 10.13
CA GLY A 156 -7.82 -20.32 10.16
C GLY A 156 -9.29 -20.11 9.81
N MET A 157 -9.78 -18.86 9.81
CA MET A 157 -11.17 -18.52 9.45
C MET A 157 -11.35 -18.28 7.95
N ILE A 158 -10.27 -18.12 7.19
CA ILE A 158 -10.29 -17.96 5.74
C ILE A 158 -10.36 -19.36 5.13
N LYS A 159 -11.58 -19.85 4.88
CA LYS A 159 -11.79 -21.03 4.03
C LYS A 159 -11.65 -20.61 2.57
N TYR A 160 -10.72 -21.25 1.85
CA TYR A 160 -10.65 -21.23 0.39
C TYR A 160 -11.79 -22.06 -0.20
#